data_AF-A0A838VY02-F1
#
_entry.id   AF-A0A838VY02-F1
#
_cell.length_a   1.000
_cell.length_b   1.000
_cell.length_c   1.000
_cell.angle_alpha   90.00
_cell.angle_beta   90.00
_cell.angle_gamma   90.00
#
_symmetry.space_group_name_H-M   'P 1'
#
loop_
_entity.id
_entity.type
_entity.pdbx_description
1 polymer ?
#
loop_
_entity_poly.entity_id
_entity_poly.type
_entity_poly.pdbx_seq_one_letter_code
_entity_poly.pdbx_strand_id
1 'polypeptide(L)' 'MIDVNYRDISKVRLKRGMFSTEIYLNTRNRAEEISLPAVDKQIAQHVINVIQKGILIKCNG' A
#
# COMPACT_ATOMS: atom_id res chain seq x y z
N MET A 1 9.89 -14.26 1.20
CA MET A 1 9.89 -12.97 0.48
C MET A 1 8.59 -12.91 -0.31
N ILE A 2 7.72 -11.95 -0.04
CA ILE A 2 6.44 -11.80 -0.76
C ILE A 2 6.71 -10.83 -1.91
N ASP A 3 6.67 -11.32 -3.15
CA ASP A 3 6.74 -10.47 -4.34
C ASP A 3 5.32 -9.97 -4.64
N VAL A 4 5.12 -8.64 -4.58
CA VAL A 4 3.84 -7.99 -4.85
C VAL A 4 4.04 -7.03 -6.00
N ASN A 5 3.41 -7.34 -7.13
CA ASN A 5 3.34 -6.37 -8.23
C ASN A 5 2.32 -5.29 -7.86
N TYR A 6 2.72 -4.02 -7.97
CA TYR A 6 1.83 -2.88 -7.73
C TYR A 6 0.58 -2.91 -8.63
N ARG A 7 0.65 -3.56 -9.80
CA ARG A 7 -0.48 -3.78 -10.72
C ARG A 7 -1.58 -4.66 -10.13
N ASP A 8 -1.22 -5.54 -9.21
CA ASP A 8 -2.16 -6.46 -8.58
C ASP A 8 -2.83 -5.82 -7.36
N ILE A 9 -2.34 -4.68 -6.87
CA ILE A 9 -2.93 -3.97 -5.73
C ILE A 9 -4.28 -3.38 -6.16
N SER A 10 -5.36 -3.85 -5.55
CA SER A 10 -6.72 -3.36 -5.76
C SER A 10 -7.07 -2.21 -4.83
N LYS A 11 -6.59 -2.28 -3.57
CA LYS A 11 -6.95 -1.35 -2.52
C LYS A 11 -5.81 -1.21 -1.53
N VAL A 12 -5.59 0.02 -1.08
CA VAL A 12 -4.66 0.36 0.00
C VAL A 12 -5.49 0.88 1.17
N ARG A 13 -5.28 0.32 2.36
CA ARG A 13 -5.92 0.75 3.60
C ARG A 13 -4.86 1.19 4.60
N LEU A 14 -5.20 2.23 5.35
CA LEU A 14 -4.30 2.85 6.33
C LEU A 14 -4.96 2.84 7.69
N LYS A 15 -4.20 2.44 8.70
CA LYS A 15 -4.60 2.59 10.10
C LYS A 15 -3.58 3.49 10.77
N ARG A 16 -4.01 4.73 11.04
CA ARG A 16 -3.17 5.78 11.65
C ARG A 16 -3.24 5.64 13.16
N GLY A 17 -2.14 5.22 13.77
CA GLY A 17 -1.94 5.25 15.21
C GLY A 17 -1.38 6.58 15.69
N MET A 18 -1.17 6.67 17.01
CA MET A 18 -0.62 7.88 17.64
C MET A 18 0.81 8.18 17.16
N PHE A 19 1.65 7.14 17.00
CA PHE A 19 3.06 7.25 16.64
C PHE A 19 3.42 6.61 15.30
N SER A 20 2.65 5.61 14.87
CA SER A 20 2.93 4.84 13.66
C SER A 20 1.70 4.75 12.78
N THR A 21 1.90 4.38 11.52
CA THR A 21 0.84 4.05 10.58
C THR A 21 1.07 2.65 10.05
N GLU A 22 0.04 1.81 10.17
CA GLU A 22 0.01 0.49 9.56
C GLU A 22 -0.59 0.63 8.15
N ILE A 23 0.04 -0.05 7.19
CA ILE A 23 -0.37 -0.03 5.78
C ILE A 23 -0.77 -1.45 5.40
N TYR A 24 -1.94 -1.55 4.76
CA TYR A 24 -2.54 -2.80 4.34
C TYR A 24 -2.81 -2.76 2.84
N LEU A 25 -2.40 -3.82 2.14
CA LEU A 25 -2.52 -3.95 0.69
C LEU A 25 -3.42 -5.15 0.38
N ASN A 26 -4.52 -4.90 -0.30
CA ASN A 26 -5.32 -5.97 -0.90
C ASN A 26 -4.89 -6.14 -2.35
N THR A 27 -4.68 -7.39 -2.75
CA THR A 27 -4.41 -7.72 -4.15
C THR A 27 -5.67 -8.26 -4.82
N ARG A 28 -5.77 -8.16 -6.15
CA ARG A 28 -6.89 -8.73 -6.93
C ARG A 28 -6.83 -10.25 -6.98
N ASN A 29 -5.61 -10.79 -6.94
CA ASN A 29 -5.32 -12.20 -7.21
C ASN A 29 -5.16 -13.02 -5.94
N ARG A 30 -5.18 -12.39 -4.75
CA ARG A 30 -5.12 -13.08 -3.46
C ARG A 30 -6.21 -12.54 -2.54
N ALA A 31 -6.87 -13.46 -1.85
CA ALA A 31 -7.83 -13.12 -0.81
C ALA A 31 -7.17 -12.55 0.45
N GLU A 32 -5.87 -12.80 0.64
CA GLU A 32 -5.12 -12.36 1.81
C GLU A 32 -4.73 -10.87 1.73
N GLU A 33 -5.03 -10.13 2.80
CA GLU A 33 -4.55 -8.77 3.01
C GLU A 33 -3.08 -8.81 3.43
N ILE A 34 -2.22 -8.09 2.72
CA ILE A 34 -0.80 -8.01 3.02
C ILE A 34 -0.59 -6.83 3.97
N SER A 35 -0.11 -7.10 5.17
CA SER A 35 0.29 -6.07 6.13
C SER A 35 1.76 -5.70 5.95
N LEU A 36 2.02 -4.40 5.83
CA LEU A 36 3.38 -3.87 5.93
C LEU A 36 3.72 -3.57 7.40
N PRO A 37 5.01 -3.61 7.77
CA PRO A 37 5.44 -3.15 9.09
C PRO A 37 4.91 -1.75 9.39
N ALA A 38 4.54 -1.51 10.65
CA ALA A 38 4.14 -0.17 11.09
C ALA A 38 5.34 0.77 10.95
N VAL A 39 5.16 1.87 10.22
CA VAL A 39 6.20 2.87 9.99
C VAL A 39 5.78 4.22 10.56
N ASP A 40 6.73 5.13 10.73
CA ASP A 40 6.44 6.52 11.09
C ASP A 40 5.47 7.16 10.08
N LYS A 41 4.69 8.14 10.54
CA LYS A 41 3.67 8.83 9.73
C LYS A 41 4.24 9.46 8.46
N GLN A 42 5.44 10.05 8.52
CA GLN A 42 6.07 10.68 7.35
C GLN A 42 6.48 9.63 6.31
N ILE A 43 7.06 8.52 6.79
CA ILE A 43 7.44 7.39 5.94
C ILE A 43 6.20 6.78 5.32
N ALA A 44 5.13 6.56 6.10
CA ALA A 44 3.88 6.02 5.60
C ALA A 44 3.31 6.87 4.47
N GLN A 45 3.29 8.20 4.63
CA GLN A 45 2.82 9.11 3.60
C GLN A 45 3.65 9.00 2.32
N HIS A 46 4.98 8.86 2.44
CA HIS A 46 5.84 8.65 1.28
C HIS A 46 5.54 7.32 0.58
N VAL A 47 5.43 6.23 1.34
CA VAL A 47 5.09 4.89 0.81
C VAL A 47 3.76 4.92 0.07
N ILE A 48 2.72 5.53 0.65
CA ILE A 48 1.40 5.67 0.01
C ILE A 48 1.51 6.42 -1.31
N ASN A 49 2.23 7.54 -1.33
CA ASN A 49 2.39 8.35 -2.54
C ASN A 49 3.07 7.54 -3.65
N VAL A 50 4.07 6.73 -3.31
CA VAL A 50 4.76 5.86 -4.28
C VAL A 50 3.82 4.76 -4.80
N ILE A 51 3.11 4.06 -3.92
CA ILE A 51 2.15 3.01 -4.30
C ILE A 51 1.04 3.60 -5.19
N GLN A 52 0.47 4.73 -4.79
CA GLN A 52 -0.56 5.41 -5.56
C GLN A 52 -0.06 5.88 -6.92
N LYS A 53 1.16 6.42 -7.02
CA LYS A 53 1.76 6.76 -8.32
C LYS A 53 1.90 5.53 -9.22
N GLY A 54 2.36 4.40 -8.67
CA GLY A 54 2.44 3.13 -9.40
C GLY A 54 1.09 2.66 -9.93
N ILE A 55 0.01 2.83 -9.15
CA ILE A 55 -1.37 2.50 -9.56
C ILE A 55 -1.89 3.52 -10.61
N LEU A 56 -1.68 4.82 -10.39
CA LEU A 56 -2.24 5.92 -11.18
C LEU A 56 -1.63 6.07 -12.58
N ILE A 57 -0.38 5.65 -12.79
CA ILE A 57 0.24 5.63 -14.14
C ILE A 57 -0.63 4.85 -15.16
N LYS A 58 -1.54 3.98 -14.69
CA LYS A 58 -2.50 3.24 -15.53
C LYS A 58 -3.82 3.94 -15.83
N CYS A 59 -4.22 5.01 -15.11
CA CYS A 59 -5.51 5.68 -15.35
C CYS A 59 -5.47 6.71 -16.50
N ASN A 60 -4.28 7.03 -17.03
CA ASN A 60 -4.08 7.97 -18.15
C ASN A 60 -3.49 7.29 -19.40
N GLY A 61 -3.72 5.99 -19.60
CA GLY A 61 -3.23 5.23 -20.76
C GLY A 61 -4.32 4.35 -21.36
#